data_AF-A0A0U9HF79-F1
#
_entry.id   AF-A0A0U9HF79-F1
#
_cell.length_a   1.000
_cell.length_b   1.000
_cell.length_c   1.000
_cell.angle_alpha   90.00
_cell.angle_beta   90.00
_cell.angle_gamma   90.00
#
_symmetry.space_group_name_H-M   'P 1'
#
loop_
_entity.id
_entity.type
_entity.pdbx_description
1 polymer ?
#
loop_
_entity_poly.entity_id
_entity_poly.type
_entity_poly.pdbx_seq_one_letter_code
_entity_poly.pdbx_strand_id
1 'polypeptide(L)'
;MAAGALAPTIVVGLLWRKPGEYTYENSMVTPAGARIALIAGTLTAIVAGQNDWVTEVFGGPVILAAVVTTLCLLIISSLTRKS
;
A
#
# COMPACT_ATOMS: atom_id res chain seq x y z
N MET A 1 8.09 0.04 -13.72
CA MET A 1 6.96 0.87 -13.24
C MET A 1 6.03 0.17 -12.24
N ALA A 2 6.12 -1.15 -12.01
CA ALA A 2 5.30 -1.87 -11.00
C ALA A 2 5.85 -1.85 -9.56
N ALA A 3 7.08 -1.38 -9.34
CA ALA A 3 7.74 -1.42 -8.02
C ALA A 3 7.09 -0.50 -6.97
N GLY A 4 6.37 0.55 -7.39
CA GLY A 4 5.80 1.56 -6.50
C GLY A 4 4.69 1.08 -5.58
N ALA A 5 3.93 0.04 -5.96
CA ALA A 5 2.86 -0.51 -5.12
C ALA A 5 3.32 -1.71 -4.27
N LEU A 6 4.31 -2.48 -4.76
CA LEU A 6 4.81 -3.67 -4.07
C LEU A 6 5.69 -3.32 -2.85
N ALA A 7 6.63 -2.39 -3.02
CA ALA A 7 7.52 -1.96 -1.95
C ALA A 7 6.78 -1.50 -0.67
N PRO A 8 5.79 -0.58 -0.74
CA PRO A 8 5.06 -0.14 0.45
C PRO A 8 4.20 -1.26 1.04
N THR A 9 3.66 -2.17 0.22
CA THR A 9 2.91 -3.32 0.74
C THR A 9 3.77 -4.23 1.62
N ILE A 10 5.00 -4.50 1.17
CA ILE A 10 5.97 -5.29 1.93
C ILE A 10 6.41 -4.53 3.19
N VAL A 11 6.78 -3.25 3.06
CA VAL A 11 7.22 -2.42 4.19
C VAL A 11 6.15 -2.32 5.27
N VAL A 12 4.90 -2.04 4.90
CA VAL A 12 3.78 -1.97 5.85
C VAL A 12 3.49 -3.34 6.47
N GLY A 13 3.53 -4.43 5.70
CA GLY A 13 3.37 -5.79 6.25
C GLY A 13 4.50 -6.23 7.21
N LEU A 14 5.70 -5.67 7.07
CA LEU A 14 6.82 -5.92 7.97
C LEU A 14 6.76 -5.04 9.22
N LEU A 15 6.43 -3.75 9.08
CA LEU A 15 6.43 -2.78 10.19
C LEU A 15 5.14 -2.80 11.01
N TRP A 16 4.00 -3.07 10.37
CA TRP A 16 2.70 -3.01 11.02
C TRP A 16 2.30 -4.36 11.60
N ARG A 17 2.94 -4.69 12.71
CA ARG A 17 2.78 -5.95 13.46
C ARG A 17 2.46 -5.65 14.92
N LYS A 18 1.87 -6.61 15.64
CA LYS A 18 1.76 -6.46 17.10
C LYS A 18 3.16 -6.48 17.73
N PRO A 19 3.43 -5.60 18.71
CA PRO A 19 4.69 -5.64 19.44
C PRO A 19 4.80 -6.95 20.23
N GLY A 20 5.95 -7.63 20.13
CA GLY A 20 6.28 -8.81 20.93
C GLY A 20 6.39 -10.14 20.17
N GLU A 21 5.94 -10.23 18.91
CA GLU A 21 6.01 -11.48 18.14
C GLU A 21 6.46 -11.23 16.68
N TYR A 22 7.54 -11.91 16.28
CA TYR A 22 8.07 -11.88 14.91
C TYR A 22 7.49 -12.99 14.01
N THR A 23 6.34 -13.53 14.37
CA THR A 23 5.61 -14.54 13.59
C THR A 23 4.76 -13.89 12.50
N TYR A 24 4.72 -14.53 11.32
CA TYR A 24 3.92 -14.06 10.17
C TYR A 24 2.42 -13.94 10.51
N GLU A 25 1.94 -14.75 11.44
CA GLU A 25 0.56 -14.76 11.93
C GLU A 25 0.17 -13.48 12.68
N ASN A 26 1.14 -12.67 13.13
CA ASN A 26 0.87 -11.47 13.92
C ASN A 26 0.93 -10.15 13.12
N SER A 27 0.96 -10.26 11.79
CA SER A 27 0.78 -9.12 10.89
C SER A 27 -0.60 -8.48 11.09
N MET A 28 -0.64 -7.14 11.18
CA MET A 28 -1.92 -6.41 11.20
C MET A 28 -2.53 -6.28 9.81
N VAL A 29 -1.77 -6.60 8.76
CA VAL A 29 -2.23 -6.56 7.37
C VAL A 29 -3.06 -7.81 7.06
N THR A 30 -4.32 -7.58 6.68
CA THR A 30 -5.23 -8.66 6.25
C THR A 30 -4.98 -9.03 4.78
N PRO A 31 -5.21 -10.30 4.37
CA PRO A 31 -5.10 -10.71 2.96
C PRO A 31 -6.00 -9.90 2.02
N ALA A 32 -7.18 -9.49 2.51
CA ALA A 32 -8.09 -8.62 1.77
C ALA A 32 -7.52 -7.20 1.59
N GLY A 33 -6.97 -6.61 2.65
CA GLY A 33 -6.33 -5.30 2.59
C GLY A 33 -5.13 -5.25 1.66
N ALA A 34 -4.28 -6.28 1.69
CA ALA A 34 -3.13 -6.38 0.79
C ALA A 34 -3.54 -6.43 -0.68
N ARG A 35 -4.55 -7.24 -1.03
CA ARG A 35 -5.04 -7.35 -2.42
C ARG A 35 -5.62 -6.03 -2.92
N ILE A 36 -6.51 -5.40 -2.14
CA ILE A 36 -7.18 -4.18 -2.58
C ILE A 36 -6.19 -3.02 -2.68
N ALA A 37 -5.27 -2.91 -1.74
CA ALA A 37 -4.25 -1.85 -1.75
C ALA A 37 -3.25 -1.98 -2.90
N LEU A 38 -2.89 -3.21 -3.30
CA LEU A 38 -2.05 -3.44 -4.48
C LEU A 38 -2.78 -3.04 -5.76
N ILE A 39 -4.06 -3.39 -5.90
CA ILE A 39 -4.87 -3.02 -7.06
C ILE A 39 -5.01 -1.49 -7.13
N ALA A 40 -5.40 -0.86 -6.02
CA ALA A 40 -5.57 0.58 -5.92
C ALA A 40 -4.27 1.33 -6.23
N GLY A 41 -3.15 0.94 -5.60
CA GLY A 41 -1.85 1.54 -5.85
C GLY A 41 -1.36 1.40 -7.29
N THR A 42 -1.60 0.25 -7.90
CA THR A 42 -1.23 0.01 -9.30
C THR A 42 -2.07 0.88 -10.24
N LEU A 43 -3.38 0.98 -10.01
CA LEU A 43 -4.26 1.88 -10.76
C LEU A 43 -3.82 3.33 -10.60
N THR A 44 -3.51 3.76 -9.37
CA THR A 44 -3.00 5.09 -9.09
C THR A 44 -1.69 5.37 -9.83
N ALA A 45 -0.75 4.41 -9.90
CA ALA A 45 0.50 4.57 -10.64
C ALA A 45 0.24 4.75 -12.15
N ILE A 46 -0.70 4.01 -12.72
CA ILE A 46 -1.08 4.10 -14.13
C ILE A 46 -1.70 5.46 -14.41
N VAL A 47 -2.68 5.89 -13.61
CA VAL A 47 -3.35 7.18 -13.77
C VAL A 47 -2.37 8.33 -13.59
N ALA A 48 -1.50 8.27 -12.57
CA ALA A 48 -0.48 9.29 -12.34
C ALA A 48 0.54 9.36 -13.49
N GLY A 49 0.87 8.24 -14.13
CA GLY A 49 1.75 8.21 -15.30
C GLY A 49 1.12 8.73 -16.59
N GLN A 50 -0.21 8.82 -16.65
CA GLN A 50 -0.96 9.40 -17.77
C GLN A 50 -1.27 10.89 -17.59
N ASN A 51 -0.94 11.45 -16.43
CA ASN A 51 -1.28 12.80 -16.03
C ASN A 51 -0.02 13.59 -15.71
N ASP A 52 0.47 14.38 -16.66
CA ASP A 52 1.74 15.11 -16.55
C ASP A 52 1.81 16.01 -15.31
N TRP A 53 0.68 16.61 -14.93
CA TRP A 53 0.55 17.45 -13.73
C TRP A 53 0.87 16.71 -12.42
N VAL A 54 0.57 15.41 -12.34
CA VAL A 54 0.81 14.61 -11.14
C VAL A 54 2.30 14.28 -11.03
N THR A 55 2.95 13.98 -12.15
CA THR A 55 4.39 13.70 -12.19
C THR A 55 5.24 14.91 -11.81
N GLU A 56 4.82 16.11 -12.18
CA GLU A 56 5.54 17.36 -11.87
C GLU A 56 5.42 17.75 -10.39
N VAL A 57 4.22 17.62 -9.80
CA VAL A 57 3.97 17.98 -8.40
C VAL A 57 4.57 16.98 -7.42
N PHE A 58 4.49 15.67 -7.72
CA PHE A 58 4.85 14.61 -6.78
C PHE A 58 6.19 13.93 -7.08
N GLY A 59 6.95 14.45 -8.06
CA GLY A 59 8.26 13.90 -8.43
C GLY A 59 8.20 12.49 -9.05
N GLY A 60 7.03 12.07 -9.54
CA GLY A 60 6.84 10.78 -10.19
C GLY A 60 5.58 10.02 -9.75
N PRO A 61 5.11 9.05 -10.56
CA PRO A 61 3.91 8.26 -10.25
C PRO A 61 4.13 7.28 -9.09
N VAL A 62 5.39 7.00 -8.74
CA VAL A 62 5.80 6.02 -7.73
C VAL A 62 5.48 6.49 -6.32
N ILE A 63 5.74 7.76 -5.99
CA ILE A 63 5.52 8.31 -4.65
C ILE A 63 4.03 8.33 -4.33
N LEU A 64 3.22 8.82 -5.27
CA LEU A 64 1.78 8.93 -5.09
C LEU A 64 1.12 7.55 -4.97
N ALA A 65 1.53 6.60 -5.83
CA ALA A 65 1.09 5.21 -5.72
C ALA A 65 1.45 4.60 -4.36
N ALA A 66 2.65 4.86 -3.84
CA ALA A 66 3.08 4.32 -2.57
C ALA A 66 2.30 4.85 -1.38
N VAL A 67 1.98 6.15 -1.39
CA VAL A 67 1.13 6.77 -0.38
C VAL A 67 -0.28 6.17 -0.42
N VAL A 68 -0.88 6.06 -1.61
CA VAL A 68 -2.23 5.49 -1.76
C VAL A 68 -2.27 4.02 -1.32
N THR A 69 -1.28 3.21 -1.73
CA THR A 69 -1.18 1.81 -1.28
C THR A 69 -1.10 1.71 0.24
N THR A 70 -0.27 2.55 0.86
CA THR A 70 -0.11 2.55 2.32
C THR A 70 -1.41 2.90 3.04
N LEU A 71 -2.11 3.95 2.58
CA LEU A 71 -3.40 4.35 3.15
C LEU A 71 -4.47 3.28 2.98
N CYS A 72 -4.58 2.68 1.79
CA CYS A 72 -5.52 1.59 1.54
C CYS A 72 -5.23 0.37 2.43
N LEU A 73 -3.95 0.01 2.61
CA LEU A 73 -3.56 -1.07 3.53
C LEU A 73 -4.04 -0.78 4.95
N LEU A 74 -3.73 0.40 5.46
CA LEU A 74 -4.10 0.79 6.81
C LEU A 74 -5.63 0.75 7.00
N ILE A 75 -6.37 1.44 6.14
CA ILE A 75 -7.82 1.55 6.28
C ILE A 75 -8.50 0.19 6.12
N ILE A 76 -8.19 -0.54 5.04
CA ILE A 76 -8.91 -1.77 4.71
C ILE A 76 -8.53 -2.88 5.69
N SER A 77 -7.26 -3.00 6.08
CA SER A 77 -6.88 -4.00 7.08
C SER A 77 -7.46 -3.66 8.45
N SER A 78 -7.57 -2.39 8.84
CA SER A 78 -8.29 -2.01 10.07
C SER A 78 -9.78 -2.35 10.03
N LEU A 79 -10.45 -2.17 8.87
CA LEU A 79 -11.88 -2.45 8.72
C LEU A 79 -12.20 -3.95 8.57
N THR A 80 -11.31 -4.71 7.93
CA THR A 80 -11.53 -6.14 7.64
C THR A 80 -10.99 -7.07 8.72
N ARG A 81 -10.18 -6.55 9.66
CA ARG A 81 -9.75 -7.29 10.82
C ARG A 81 -10.97 -7.46 11.74
N LYS A 82 -11.57 -8.65 11.72
CA LYS A 82 -12.52 -9.05 12.75
C LYS A 82 -11.78 -8.96 14.11
N SER A 83 -12.30 -8.12 14.99
CA SER A 83 -11.90 -8.05 16.39
C SER A 83 -12.14 -9.38 17.09
#